data_AF-A0A1F2ZTN1-F1
#
_entry.id   AF-A0A1F2ZTN1-F1
#
_cell.length_a   1.000
_cell.length_b   1.000
_cell.length_c   1.000
_cell.angle_alpha   90.00
_cell.angle_beta   90.00
_cell.angle_gamma   90.00
#
_symmetry.space_group_name_H-M   'P 1'
#
loop_
_entity.id
_entity.type
_entity.pdbx_description
1 polymer ?
#
loop_
_entity_poly.entity_id
_entity_poly.type
_entity_poly.pdbx_seq_one_letter_code
_entity_poly.pdbx_strand_id
1 'polypeptide(L)'
;MGVPIETLCDQSSHRHQFTAKQVEVYYLERTFWNLKNTKKEVFIQQITLANPRQQHLDMTYSSTAANFEQWKKHQLAPLYVLRTLISLNLWWLLIIVVLKIKAWIQLKQ
;
A
#
# COMPACT_ATOMS: atom_id res chain seq x y z
N MET A 1 8.14 -5.10 -18.93
CA MET A 1 8.14 -4.00 -19.92
C MET A 1 7.71 -2.74 -19.17
N GLY A 2 8.65 -1.81 -18.95
CA GLY A 2 8.40 -0.59 -18.17
C GLY A 2 7.59 0.41 -18.99
N VAL A 3 6.54 0.96 -18.40
CA VAL A 3 5.77 2.05 -19.00
C VAL A 3 6.64 3.32 -18.99
N PRO A 4 6.74 4.07 -20.09
CA PRO A 4 7.50 5.32 -20.12
C PRO A 4 6.89 6.33 -19.15
N ILE A 5 7.74 6.83 -18.24
CA ILE A 5 7.39 7.73 -17.13
C ILE A 5 6.77 9.05 -17.60
N GLU A 6 6.99 9.42 -18.86
CA GLU A 6 6.43 10.63 -19.50
C GLU A 6 4.91 10.74 -19.29
N THR A 7 4.18 9.63 -19.41
CA THR A 7 2.72 9.59 -19.22
C THR A 7 2.24 9.86 -17.78
N LEU A 8 3.09 9.63 -16.78
CA LEU A 8 2.76 9.85 -15.36
C LEU A 8 2.98 11.31 -14.94
N CYS A 9 3.88 12.02 -15.62
CA CYS A 9 4.22 13.41 -15.30
C CYS A 9 3.24 14.42 -15.92
N ASP A 10 2.61 14.09 -17.05
CA ASP A 10 1.65 14.95 -17.76
C ASP A 10 0.36 15.26 -16.96
N GLN A 11 0.07 14.52 -15.90
CA GLN A 11 -1.13 14.71 -15.05
C GLN A 11 -0.91 15.55 -13.78
N SER A 12 0.31 16.03 -13.51
CA SER A 12 0.59 16.76 -12.26
C SER A 12 0.28 18.27 -12.37
N SER A 13 -0.44 18.82 -11.40
CA SER A 13 -0.86 20.24 -11.38
C SER A 13 0.28 21.24 -11.15
N HIS A 14 1.43 20.76 -10.70
CA HIS A 14 2.63 21.56 -10.45
C HIS A 14 3.59 21.41 -11.64
N ARG A 15 3.53 22.37 -12.58
CA ARG A 15 4.37 22.47 -13.80
C ARG A 15 5.86 22.69 -13.53
N HIS A 16 6.50 21.79 -12.79
CA HIS A 16 7.94 21.62 -12.83
C HIS A 16 8.20 20.27 -13.50
N GLN A 17 8.33 20.31 -14.83
CA GLN A 17 8.74 19.17 -15.63
C GLN A 17 10.20 18.87 -15.30
N PHE A 18 10.44 17.91 -14.40
CA PHE A 18 11.75 17.31 -14.25
C PHE A 18 11.84 16.16 -15.25
N THR A 19 12.83 16.20 -16.14
CA THR A 19 13.07 15.09 -17.08
C THR A 19 13.70 13.93 -16.31
N ALA A 20 12.88 12.95 -15.95
CA ALA A 20 13.34 11.69 -15.39
C ALA A 20 13.92 10.81 -16.50
N LYS A 21 15.23 10.49 -16.42
CA LYS A 21 15.90 9.62 -17.38
C LYS A 21 15.63 8.15 -17.13
N GLN A 22 15.51 7.76 -15.86
CA GLN A 22 15.27 6.39 -15.46
C GLN A 22 14.50 6.36 -14.14
N VAL A 23 13.52 5.45 -14.03
CA VAL A 23 12.82 5.17 -12.77
C VAL A 23 12.75 3.66 -12.58
N GLU A 24 13.20 3.18 -11.44
CA GLU A 24 13.01 1.81 -10.99
C GLU A 24 11.85 1.79 -9.99
N VAL A 25 10.83 0.99 -10.29
CA VAL A 25 9.58 0.93 -9.51
C VAL A 25 9.27 -0.50 -9.10
N TYR A 26 8.78 -0.66 -7.87
CA TYR A 26 8.17 -1.89 -7.39
C TYR A 26 6.66 -1.74 -7.29
N TYR A 27 5.94 -2.69 -7.86
CA TYR A 27 4.49 -2.77 -7.75
C TYR A 27 4.12 -3.69 -6.60
N LEU A 28 3.32 -3.18 -5.66
CA LEU A 28 2.70 -4.00 -4.64
C LEU A 28 1.31 -4.40 -5.15
N GLU A 29 1.19 -5.65 -5.61
CA GLU A 29 -0.13 -6.20 -5.91
C GLU A 29 -0.82 -6.59 -4.60
N ARG A 30 -1.93 -5.90 -4.29
CA ARG A 30 -2.76 -6.25 -3.15
C ARG A 30 -3.46 -7.59 -3.44
N THR A 31 -2.93 -8.67 -2.87
CA THR A 31 -3.44 -10.04 -3.03
C THR A 31 -4.86 -10.25 -2.53
N PHE A 32 -5.36 -9.42 -1.61
CA PHE A 32 -6.66 -9.65 -0.98
C PHE A 32 -7.88 -9.14 -1.77
N TRP A 33 -7.68 -8.22 -2.72
CA TRP A 33 -8.77 -7.67 -3.51
C TRP A 33 -8.29 -7.42 -4.94
N ASN A 34 -8.36 -8.46 -5.75
CA ASN A 34 -8.21 -8.34 -7.20
C ASN A 34 -9.52 -7.78 -7.80
N LEU A 35 -9.89 -6.56 -7.41
CA LEU A 35 -10.95 -5.82 -8.10
C LEU A 35 -10.39 -5.31 -9.43
N LYS A 36 -11.14 -5.46 -10.52
CA LYS A 36 -10.74 -5.04 -11.88
C LYS A 36 -10.26 -3.58 -11.98
N ASN A 37 -10.59 -2.73 -11.00
CA ASN A 37 -10.27 -1.30 -10.95
C ASN A 37 -9.47 -0.87 -9.70
N THR A 38 -8.84 -1.79 -8.96
CA THR A 38 -8.06 -1.40 -7.78
C THR A 38 -6.77 -0.67 -8.21
N LYS A 39 -6.54 0.53 -7.66
CA LYS A 39 -5.29 1.27 -7.89
C LYS A 39 -4.10 0.43 -7.45
N LYS A 40 -3.16 0.20 -8.37
CA LYS A 40 -1.88 -0.46 -8.06
C LYS A 40 -1.02 0.53 -7.27
N GLU A 41 -0.53 0.10 -6.12
CA GLU A 41 0.40 0.91 -5.32
C GLU A 41 1.81 0.71 -5.83
N VAL A 42 2.49 1.82 -6.08
CA VAL A 42 3.80 1.84 -6.68
C VAL A 42 4.77 2.46 -5.69
N PHE A 43 5.88 1.77 -5.46
CA PHE A 43 7.01 2.28 -4.73
C PHE A 43 8.12 2.62 -5.71
N ILE A 44 8.57 3.87 -5.69
CA ILE A 44 9.70 4.30 -6.51
C ILE A 44 10.98 3.95 -5.76
N GLN A 45 11.67 2.91 -6.23
CA GLN A 45 12.94 2.51 -5.64
C GLN A 45 14.04 3.50 -5.96
N GLN A 46 14.15 3.86 -7.23
CA GLN A 46 15.17 4.74 -7.73
C GLN A 46 14.59 5.68 -8.78
N ILE A 47 15.01 6.94 -8.75
CA ILE A 47 14.73 7.91 -9.80
C ILE A 47 16.00 8.66 -10.15
N THR A 48 16.32 8.68 -11.44
CA THR A 48 17.43 9.44 -12.01
C THR A 48 16.86 10.62 -12.77
N LEU A 49 17.21 11.82 -12.31
CA LEU A 49 16.76 13.09 -12.87
C LEU A 49 17.90 13.75 -13.63
N ALA A 50 17.60 14.34 -14.80
CA ALA A 50 18.52 15.23 -15.48
C ALA A 50 18.66 16.52 -14.66
N ASN A 51 19.88 16.91 -14.30
CA ASN A 51 20.10 18.17 -13.59
C ASN A 51 19.98 19.36 -14.57
N PRO A 52 18.98 20.25 -14.42
CA PRO A 52 18.81 21.39 -15.34
C PRO A 52 19.94 22.41 -15.21
N ARG A 53 20.70 22.41 -14.11
CA ARG A 53 21.84 23.32 -13.87
C ARG A 53 23.19 22.74 -14.29
N GLN A 54 23.30 21.42 -14.42
CA GLN A 54 24.53 20.73 -14.82
C GLN A 54 24.14 19.67 -15.86
N GLN A 55 24.09 20.10 -17.12
CA GLN A 55 23.67 19.29 -18.28
C GLN A 55 24.42 17.96 -18.48
N HIS A 56 25.42 17.64 -17.64
CA HIS A 56 26.27 16.45 -17.73
C HIS A 56 26.29 15.58 -16.45
N LEU A 57 25.54 15.95 -15.40
CA LEU A 57 25.48 15.18 -14.16
C LEU A 57 24.05 14.71 -13.89
N ASP A 58 23.89 13.39 -13.88
CA ASP A 58 22.64 12.74 -13.54
C ASP A 58 22.53 12.59 -12.02
N MET A 59 21.44 13.09 -11.44
CA MET A 59 21.17 12.94 -10.01
C MET A 59 20.32 11.71 -9.79
N THR A 60 20.86 10.72 -9.08
CA THR A 60 20.15 9.49 -8.74
C THR A 60 19.73 9.52 -7.28
N TYR A 61 18.43 9.44 -7.03
CA TYR A 61 17.85 9.27 -5.71
C TYR A 61 17.41 7.82 -5.56
N SER A 62 17.98 7.11 -4.59
CA SER A 62 17.65 5.72 -4.31
C SER A 62 17.11 5.58 -2.89
N SER A 63 16.10 4.74 -2.74
CA SER A 63 15.52 4.39 -1.47
C SER A 63 16.18 3.12 -0.91
N THR A 64 16.32 3.06 0.41
CA THR A 64 16.92 1.90 1.07
C THR A 64 15.90 0.77 1.22
N ALA A 65 16.38 -0.46 1.47
CA ALA A 65 15.50 -1.59 1.80
C ALA A 65 14.60 -1.30 3.02
N ALA A 66 15.08 -0.52 3.99
CA ALA A 66 14.29 -0.10 5.14
C ALA A 66 13.10 0.80 4.75
N ASN A 67 13.30 1.71 3.77
CA ASN A 67 12.23 2.57 3.26
C ASN A 67 11.13 1.74 2.57
N PHE A 68 11.52 0.71 1.83
CA PHE A 68 10.57 -0.21 1.20
C PHE A 68 9.74 -0.98 2.24
N GLU A 69 10.39 -1.55 3.26
CA GLU A 69 9.69 -2.27 4.33
C GLU A 69 8.75 -1.36 5.13
N GLN A 70 9.17 -0.14 5.43
CA GLN A 70 8.34 0.85 6.11
C GLN A 70 7.13 1.25 5.26
N TRP A 71 7.32 1.51 3.98
CA TRP A 71 6.22 1.79 3.04
C TRP A 71 5.25 0.61 2.95
N LYS A 72 5.75 -0.62 2.79
CA LYS A 72 4.94 -1.84 2.74
C LYS A 72 4.11 -2.01 4.02
N LYS A 73 4.72 -1.80 5.19
CA LYS A 73 4.02 -1.84 6.48
C LYS A 73 2.91 -0.79 6.56
N HIS A 74 3.17 0.42 6.08
CA HIS A 74 2.19 1.50 6.06
C HIS A 74 0.99 1.16 5.16
N GLN A 75 1.23 0.61 3.98
CA GLN A 75 0.15 0.22 3.06
C GLN A 75 -0.73 -0.92 3.60
N LEU A 76 -0.13 -1.86 4.35
CA LEU A 76 -0.84 -2.99 4.93
C LEU A 76 -1.50 -2.68 6.28
N ALA A 77 -1.09 -1.62 6.98
CA ALA A 77 -1.64 -1.23 8.28
C ALA A 77 -3.18 -1.16 8.33
N PRO A 78 -3.90 -0.52 7.39
CA PRO A 78 -5.37 -0.47 7.44
C PRO A 78 -6.02 -1.86 7.31
N LEU A 79 -5.42 -2.79 6.55
CA LEU A 79 -5.92 -4.16 6.44
C LEU A 79 -5.76 -4.91 7.75
N TYR A 80 -4.64 -4.71 8.45
CA TYR A 80 -4.43 -5.31 9.77
C TYR A 80 -5.45 -4.79 10.79
N VAL A 81 -5.74 -3.49 10.79
CA VAL A 81 -6.77 -2.89 11.66
C VAL A 81 -8.15 -3.46 11.36
N LEU A 82 -8.52 -3.56 10.07
CA LEU A 82 -9.81 -4.14 9.70
C LEU A 82 -9.91 -5.61 10.15
N ARG A 83 -8.84 -6.39 9.92
CA ARG A 83 -8.78 -7.80 10.30
C ARG A 83 -8.88 -7.98 11.81
N THR A 84 -8.23 -7.15 12.62
CA THR A 84 -8.33 -7.24 14.08
C THR A 84 -9.73 -6.87 14.57
N LEU A 85 -10.36 -5.84 14.01
CA LEU A 85 -11.75 -5.48 14.35
C LEU A 85 -12.74 -6.59 14.03
N ILE A 86 -12.62 -7.24 12.86
CA ILE A 86 -13.47 -8.37 12.49
C ILE A 86 -13.27 -9.54 13.46
N SER A 87 -12.01 -9.86 13.80
CA SER A 87 -11.70 -10.93 14.75
C SER A 87 -12.28 -10.65 16.14
N LEU A 88 -12.14 -9.42 16.64
CA LEU A 88 -12.72 -9.00 17.91
C LEU A 88 -14.25 -9.14 17.92
N ASN A 89 -14.91 -8.70 16.83
CA ASN A 89 -16.36 -8.82 16.71
C ASN A 89 -16.83 -10.28 16.69
N LEU A 90 -16.13 -11.16 15.95
CA LEU A 90 -16.44 -12.59 15.93
C LEU A 90 -16.23 -13.23 17.32
N TRP A 91 -15.17 -12.85 18.01
CA TRP A 91 -14.89 -13.36 19.35
C TRP A 91 -15.96 -12.94 20.35
N TRP A 92 -16.43 -11.69 20.26
CA TRP A 92 -17.54 -11.19 21.06
C TRP A 92 -18.84 -11.95 20.80
N LEU A 93 -19.17 -12.21 19.54
CA LEU A 93 -20.36 -13.00 19.17
C LEU A 93 -20.31 -14.42 19.74
N LEU A 94 -19.15 -15.08 19.72
CA LEU A 94 -18.98 -16.41 20.31
C LEU A 94 -19.26 -16.40 21.81
N ILE A 95 -18.78 -15.39 22.55
CA ILE A 95 -19.04 -15.25 23.98
C ILE A 95 -20.54 -15.12 24.25
N ILE A 96 -21.24 -14.27 23.50
CA ILE A 96 -22.70 -14.08 23.64
C ILE A 96 -23.44 -15.39 23.39
N VAL A 97 -23.08 -16.12 22.34
CA VAL A 97 -23.72 -17.41 21.99
C VAL A 97 -23.52 -18.43 23.11
N VAL A 98 -22.29 -18.56 23.64
CA VAL A 98 -21.98 -19.48 24.74
C VAL A 98 -22.77 -19.13 26.01
N LEU A 99 -22.83 -17.84 26.37
CA LEU A 99 -23.60 -17.38 27.53
C LEU A 99 -25.10 -17.67 27.36
N LYS A 100 -25.65 -17.42 26.16
CA LYS A 100 -27.06 -17.68 25.86
C LYS A 100 -27.39 -19.16 25.95
N ILE A 101 -26.53 -20.04 25.44
CA ILE A 101 -26.70 -21.50 25.54
C ILE A 101 -26.68 -21.94 27.01
N LYS A 102 -25.71 -21.45 27.79
CA LYS A 102 -25.61 -21.78 29.22
C LYS A 102 -26.86 -21.35 30.00
N ALA A 103 -27.35 -20.13 29.76
CA ALA A 103 -28.56 -19.63 30.39
C ALA A 103 -29.80 -20.47 30.01
N TRP A 104 -29.89 -20.89 28.74
CA TRP A 104 -30.99 -21.72 28.27
C TRP A 104 -31.00 -23.12 28.90
N ILE A 105 -29.82 -23.72 29.12
CA ILE A 105 -29.69 -25.00 29.82
C ILE A 105 -30.13 -24.88 31.28
N GLN A 106 -29.73 -23.80 31.98
CA GLN A 106 -30.10 -23.55 33.38
C GLN A 106 -31.61 -23.32 33.56
N LEU A 107 -32.29 -22.73 32.57
CA LEU A 107 -33.75 -22.53 32.58
C LEU A 107 -34.54 -23.83 32.35
N LYS A 108 -33.89 -24.89 31.87
CA LYS A 108 -34.52 -26.18 31.54
C LYS A 108 -34.31 -27.23 32.65
N GLN A 109 -33.41 -26.98 33.59
CA GLN A 109 -33.27 -27.71 34.86
C GLN A 109 -34.24 -27.14 35.88
#